data_AF-A0A8T4QRU8-F1
#
_entry.id   AF-A0A8T4QRU8-F1
#
_cell.length_a   1.000
_cell.length_b   1.000
_cell.length_c   1.000
_cell.angle_alpha   90.00
_cell.angle_beta   90.00
_cell.angle_gamma   90.00
#
_symmetry.space_group_name_H-M   'P 1'
#
loop_
_entity.id
_entity.type
_entity.pdbx_description
1 polymer ?
#
loop_
_entity_poly.entity_id
_entity_poly.type
_entity_poly.pdbx_seq_one_letter_code
_entity_poly.pdbx_strand_id
1 'polypeptide(L)'
;MYEPREDSILLEKQVSKLALGRVLDLGTGSGIQALTLIKSPYVREVVAADISKGAIEKLNEQIKKQRLRKIKVLHSDLFEQVRGQFNTIIFNPPYLPQDKNIQDEAIYGGKKGWEISGRFFRQASRYLFPEGKIIFLFSSLTNKDKINEIIAHNLFEHQELDKQKLPFEELYVYEIKKTLLLRELEGKGLENVRYFSRGKRGLIYKAAFDQNKMIKSHLAQKKIIAVAVKVKNEQSAAEGTVENEVKWLKLLNKYHLGPFFLFSGKNYFVCQFIEGEFIMKWIEKNTKDKIILLLKNILQQCYVLDTFKVTKEEMHHPQKHIIIDSNNTPVFLDFERCTETPKPKNVTQFLEFLCRIKEILKKKAILIAPQEIRNIAKAYKLNYDKRLLNEIFDKK
;
A
#
# COMPACT_ATOMS: atom_id res chain seq x y z
N MET A 1 17.18 22.31 -21.24
CA MET A 1 16.67 21.17 -22.02
C MET A 1 17.82 20.20 -22.11
N TYR A 2 17.61 18.95 -21.70
CA TYR A 2 18.62 17.90 -21.79
C TYR A 2 18.78 17.48 -23.25
N GLU A 3 20.02 17.50 -23.75
CA GLU A 3 20.35 17.00 -25.10
C GLU A 3 20.56 15.48 -25.04
N PRO A 4 20.10 14.70 -26.03
CA PRO A 4 20.28 13.25 -26.04
C PRO A 4 21.74 12.82 -25.87
N ARG A 5 21.98 11.85 -24.99
CA ARG A 5 23.29 11.26 -24.73
C ARG A 5 23.23 9.73 -24.72
N GLU A 6 24.24 9.08 -24.13
CA GLU A 6 24.35 7.62 -24.03
C GLU A 6 23.08 6.98 -23.46
N ASP A 7 22.44 7.61 -22.47
CA ASP A 7 21.18 7.17 -21.86
C ASP A 7 20.02 7.11 -22.86
N SER A 8 19.88 8.17 -23.65
CA SER A 8 18.83 8.34 -24.64
C SER A 8 18.98 7.33 -25.77
N ILE A 9 20.21 7.09 -26.22
CA ILE A 9 20.53 6.11 -27.27
C ILE A 9 20.32 4.67 -26.77
N LEU A 10 20.75 4.37 -25.54
CA LEU A 10 20.55 3.06 -24.92
C LEU A 10 19.05 2.74 -24.80
N LEU A 11 18.25 3.70 -24.36
CA LEU A 11 16.80 3.56 -24.25
C LEU A 11 16.14 3.40 -25.64
N GLU A 12 16.53 4.21 -26.61
CA GLU A 12 15.97 4.20 -27.98
C GLU A 12 16.08 2.83 -28.65
N LYS A 13 17.22 2.15 -28.47
CA LYS A 13 17.47 0.80 -28.99
C LYS A 13 16.43 -0.21 -28.49
N GLN A 14 15.99 -0.11 -27.23
CA GLN A 14 15.02 -1.02 -26.64
C GLN A 14 13.59 -0.59 -26.96
N VAL A 15 13.32 0.71 -26.90
CA VAL A 15 12.04 1.33 -27.26
C VAL A 15 11.63 0.96 -28.69
N SER A 16 12.54 1.07 -29.66
CA SER A 16 12.28 0.77 -31.07
C SER A 16 11.88 -0.69 -31.32
N LYS A 17 12.31 -1.61 -30.45
CA LYS A 17 12.03 -3.05 -30.56
C LYS A 17 10.76 -3.47 -29.85
N LEU A 18 10.46 -2.86 -28.70
CA LEU A 18 9.48 -3.38 -27.75
C LEU A 18 8.21 -2.56 -27.63
N ALA A 19 8.24 -1.27 -28.02
CA ALA A 19 7.10 -0.38 -27.88
C ALA A 19 6.03 -0.68 -28.94
N LEU A 20 4.77 -0.71 -28.49
CA LEU A 20 3.63 -1.05 -29.34
C LEU A 20 2.35 -0.35 -28.87
N GLY A 21 1.36 -0.27 -29.76
CA GLY A 21 0.03 0.23 -29.47
C GLY A 21 0.01 1.73 -29.17
N ARG A 22 -0.69 2.13 -28.10
CA ARG A 22 -0.70 3.50 -27.61
C ARG A 22 0.46 3.70 -26.64
N VAL A 23 1.37 4.61 -26.97
CA VAL A 23 2.62 4.84 -26.24
C VAL A 23 2.60 6.17 -25.50
N LEU A 24 3.06 6.20 -24.26
CA LEU A 24 3.37 7.41 -23.51
C LEU A 24 4.88 7.54 -23.39
N ASP A 25 5.45 8.63 -23.90
CA ASP A 25 6.82 9.05 -23.63
C ASP A 25 6.79 10.13 -22.54
N LEU A 26 7.07 9.72 -21.31
CA LEU A 26 7.00 10.57 -20.12
C LEU A 26 8.36 11.19 -19.84
N GLY A 27 8.43 12.50 -19.62
CA GLY A 27 9.70 13.22 -19.58
C GLY A 27 10.36 13.24 -20.96
N THR A 28 9.59 13.57 -22.00
CA THR A 28 9.99 13.41 -23.41
C THR A 28 11.27 14.18 -23.78
N GLY A 29 11.59 15.28 -23.08
CA GLY A 29 12.77 16.10 -23.32
C GLY A 29 12.85 16.61 -24.76
N SER A 30 13.88 16.19 -25.48
CA SER A 30 14.06 16.49 -26.92
C SER A 30 13.02 15.80 -27.82
N GLY A 31 12.27 14.84 -27.29
CA GLY A 31 11.33 14.00 -28.03
C GLY A 31 11.98 12.85 -28.78
N ILE A 32 13.25 12.53 -28.56
CA ILE A 32 13.97 11.47 -29.29
C ILE A 32 13.19 10.14 -29.29
N GLN A 33 12.70 9.69 -28.14
CA GLN A 33 11.94 8.43 -28.05
C GLN A 33 10.61 8.54 -28.79
N ALA A 34 9.85 9.61 -28.54
CA ALA A 34 8.58 9.86 -29.21
C ALA A 34 8.71 9.89 -30.74
N LEU A 35 9.71 10.63 -31.26
CA LEU A 35 9.95 10.84 -32.68
C LEU A 35 10.47 9.58 -33.38
N THR A 36 11.23 8.74 -32.71
CA THR A 36 11.66 7.45 -33.25
C THR A 36 10.47 6.50 -33.43
N LEU A 37 9.51 6.54 -32.48
CA LEU A 37 8.35 5.65 -32.51
C LEU A 37 7.25 6.03 -33.49
N ILE A 38 7.13 7.30 -33.92
CA ILE A 38 6.06 7.71 -34.85
C ILE A 38 6.08 6.92 -36.18
N LYS A 39 7.26 6.42 -36.57
CA LYS A 39 7.49 5.70 -37.83
C LYS A 39 7.24 4.20 -37.68
N SER A 40 7.09 3.69 -36.45
CA SER A 40 6.87 2.26 -36.20
C SER A 40 5.47 1.84 -36.66
N PRO A 41 5.33 0.74 -37.43
CA PRO A 41 4.02 0.21 -37.82
C PRO A 41 3.25 -0.38 -36.63
N TYR A 42 3.94 -0.76 -35.55
CA TYR A 42 3.34 -1.32 -34.33
C TYR A 42 2.79 -0.24 -33.40
N VAL A 43 3.12 1.04 -33.64
CA VAL A 43 2.70 2.17 -32.81
C VAL A 43 1.49 2.87 -33.45
N ARG A 44 0.39 2.90 -32.70
CA ARG A 44 -0.88 3.52 -33.10
C ARG A 44 -0.86 5.03 -32.88
N GLU A 45 -0.43 5.44 -31.68
CA GLU A 45 -0.26 6.84 -31.32
C GLU A 45 0.81 6.99 -30.23
N VAL A 46 1.48 8.13 -30.22
CA VAL A 46 2.45 8.55 -29.21
C VAL A 46 1.88 9.77 -28.48
N VAL A 47 1.90 9.73 -27.16
CA VAL A 47 1.68 10.90 -26.31
C VAL A 47 3.01 11.24 -25.68
N ALA A 48 3.57 12.40 -26.00
CA ALA A 48 4.79 12.93 -25.42
C ALA A 48 4.42 13.93 -24.31
N ALA A 49 4.92 13.73 -23.10
CA ALA A 49 4.60 14.58 -21.96
C ALA A 49 5.86 15.05 -21.24
N ASP A 50 5.91 16.33 -20.88
CA ASP A 50 7.04 16.94 -20.18
C ASP A 50 6.59 18.07 -19.26
N ILE A 51 7.34 18.31 -18.18
CA ILE A 51 7.13 19.43 -17.28
C ILE A 51 7.76 20.73 -17.81
N SER A 52 8.73 20.63 -18.72
CA SER A 52 9.40 21.78 -19.32
C SER A 52 8.60 22.34 -20.48
N LYS A 53 8.01 23.54 -20.30
CA LYS A 53 7.32 24.26 -21.38
C LYS A 53 8.21 24.44 -22.63
N GLY A 54 9.51 24.69 -22.44
CA GLY A 54 10.46 24.83 -23.55
C GLY A 54 10.68 23.53 -24.35
N ALA A 55 10.66 22.37 -23.69
CA ALA A 55 10.67 21.06 -24.37
C ALA A 55 9.43 20.86 -25.23
N ILE A 56 8.27 21.20 -24.68
CA ILE A 56 6.98 21.12 -25.38
C ILE A 56 6.95 22.06 -26.60
N GLU A 57 7.43 23.29 -26.47
CA GLU A 57 7.46 24.27 -27.57
C GLU A 57 8.36 23.77 -28.72
N LYS A 58 9.61 23.36 -28.44
CA LYS A 58 10.54 22.86 -29.48
C LYS A 58 10.03 21.58 -30.17
N LEU A 59 9.48 20.64 -29.40
CA LEU A 59 8.94 19.41 -29.99
C LEU A 59 7.75 19.70 -30.91
N ASN A 60 6.87 20.63 -30.53
CA ASN A 60 5.76 21.05 -31.38
C ASN A 60 6.23 21.73 -32.68
N GLU A 61 7.27 22.56 -32.62
CA GLU A 61 7.88 23.16 -33.82
C GLU A 61 8.41 22.09 -34.77
N GLN A 62 9.12 21.08 -34.24
CA GLN A 62 9.64 19.97 -35.04
C GLN A 62 8.52 19.13 -35.66
N ILE A 63 7.46 18.82 -34.91
CA ILE A 63 6.27 18.11 -35.39
C ILE A 63 5.62 18.89 -36.54
N LYS A 64 5.46 20.21 -36.39
CA LYS A 64 4.87 21.07 -37.42
C LYS A 64 5.75 21.12 -38.67
N LYS A 65 7.06 21.32 -38.51
CA LYS A 65 8.02 21.40 -39.61
C LYS A 65 8.05 20.11 -40.44
N GLN A 66 8.02 18.95 -39.79
CA GLN A 66 8.06 17.64 -40.44
C GLN A 66 6.67 17.07 -40.77
N ARG A 67 5.59 17.81 -40.46
CA ARG A 67 4.18 17.41 -40.65
C ARG A 67 3.87 16.04 -40.05
N LEU A 68 4.43 15.76 -38.87
CA LEU A 68 4.30 14.48 -38.19
C LEU A 68 2.86 14.29 -37.71
N ARG A 69 2.34 13.06 -37.89
CA ARG A 69 1.03 12.63 -37.41
C ARG A 69 1.22 11.57 -36.33
N LYS A 70 0.11 11.15 -35.70
CA LYS A 70 0.08 10.14 -34.61
C LYS A 70 0.78 10.56 -33.31
N ILE A 71 1.19 11.82 -33.16
CA ILE A 71 1.83 12.33 -31.95
C ILE A 71 0.98 13.44 -31.31
N LYS A 72 0.86 13.42 -29.98
CA LYS A 72 0.25 14.46 -29.16
C LYS A 72 1.28 14.91 -28.12
N VAL A 73 1.40 16.20 -27.91
CA VAL A 73 2.36 16.78 -26.95
C VAL A 73 1.60 17.42 -25.80
N LEU A 74 1.98 17.13 -24.55
CA LEU A 74 1.31 17.57 -23.33
C LEU A 74 2.30 18.21 -22.36
N HIS A 75 2.02 19.43 -21.91
CA HIS A 75 2.70 20.00 -20.75
C HIS A 75 2.08 19.39 -19.47
N SER A 76 2.85 18.62 -18.70
CA SER A 76 2.35 17.81 -17.59
C SER A 76 3.45 17.52 -16.58
N ASP A 77 3.17 17.68 -15.28
CA ASP A 77 3.99 17.04 -14.24
C ASP A 77 3.57 15.57 -14.15
N LEU A 78 4.45 14.68 -14.62
CA LEU A 78 4.18 13.24 -14.74
C LEU A 78 2.81 13.00 -15.41
N PHE A 79 1.87 12.39 -14.69
CA PHE A 79 0.59 11.96 -15.21
C PHE A 79 -0.55 12.99 -15.07
N GLU A 80 -0.32 14.20 -14.56
CA GLU A 80 -1.40 15.14 -14.21
C GLU A 80 -2.34 15.49 -15.38
N GLN A 81 -1.80 15.70 -16.58
CA GLN A 81 -2.60 15.98 -17.79
C GLN A 81 -2.78 14.74 -18.68
N VAL A 82 -2.23 13.59 -18.28
CA VAL A 82 -2.27 12.35 -19.05
C VAL A 82 -3.65 11.70 -18.90
N ARG A 83 -4.22 11.21 -20.01
CA ARG A 83 -5.54 10.56 -20.02
C ARG A 83 -5.49 9.19 -20.69
N GLY A 84 -6.30 8.27 -20.18
CA GLY A 84 -6.45 6.91 -20.70
C GLY A 84 -5.25 6.00 -20.39
N GLN A 85 -5.34 4.75 -20.81
CA GLN A 85 -4.29 3.74 -20.61
C GLN A 85 -3.38 3.60 -21.83
N PHE A 86 -2.19 3.06 -21.61
CA PHE A 86 -1.13 2.89 -22.59
C PHE A 86 -0.68 1.42 -22.63
N ASN A 87 -0.34 0.97 -23.83
CA ASN A 87 0.26 -0.35 -24.05
C ASN A 87 1.75 -0.32 -23.69
N THR A 88 2.40 0.81 -23.93
CA THR A 88 3.79 1.06 -23.53
C THR A 88 3.90 2.43 -22.86
N ILE A 89 4.55 2.48 -21.70
CA ILE A 89 5.00 3.74 -21.09
C ILE A 89 6.52 3.73 -21.13
N ILE A 90 7.12 4.83 -21.55
CA ILE A 90 8.57 5.02 -21.60
C ILE A 90 8.89 6.11 -20.59
N PHE A 91 9.94 5.89 -19.81
CA PHE A 91 10.40 6.90 -18.88
C PHE A 91 11.91 6.86 -18.70
N ASN A 92 12.56 7.95 -19.09
CA ASN A 92 13.91 8.29 -18.68
C ASN A 92 13.81 9.42 -17.63
N PRO A 93 13.61 9.11 -16.34
CA PRO A 93 13.48 10.14 -15.31
C PRO A 93 14.78 10.93 -15.15
N PRO A 94 14.71 12.16 -14.64
CA PRO A 94 15.87 12.73 -13.97
C PRO A 94 16.25 11.83 -12.78
N TYR A 95 17.52 11.44 -12.69
CA TYR A 95 17.95 10.34 -11.81
C TYR A 95 19.12 10.68 -10.87
N LEU A 96 19.73 11.86 -11.00
CA LEU A 96 20.81 12.30 -10.13
C LEU A 96 20.28 12.82 -8.78
N PRO A 97 20.95 12.51 -7.66
CA PRO A 97 20.74 13.23 -6.40
C PRO A 97 21.04 14.72 -6.57
N GLN A 98 20.28 15.58 -5.89
CA GLN A 98 20.51 17.02 -5.92
C GLN A 98 21.87 17.38 -5.30
N ASP A 99 22.79 17.87 -6.13
CA ASP A 99 24.05 18.50 -5.72
C ASP A 99 23.89 20.02 -5.82
N LYS A 100 24.28 20.77 -4.79
CA LYS A 100 24.19 22.23 -4.76
C LYS A 100 25.12 22.90 -5.80
N ASN A 101 26.11 22.18 -6.32
CA ASN A 101 27.14 22.70 -7.22
C ASN A 101 26.82 22.55 -8.71
N ILE A 102 25.78 21.80 -9.06
CA ILE A 102 25.32 21.63 -10.45
C ILE A 102 23.95 22.35 -10.56
N GLN A 103 23.71 23.08 -11.65
CA GLN A 103 22.50 23.92 -11.82
C GLN A 103 21.51 23.37 -12.85
N ASP A 104 21.62 22.10 -13.23
CA ASP A 104 20.72 21.50 -14.22
C ASP A 104 19.57 20.74 -13.53
N GLU A 105 18.40 21.37 -13.46
CA GLU A 105 17.20 20.75 -12.87
C GLU A 105 16.69 19.53 -13.67
N ALA A 106 17.04 19.43 -14.95
CA ALA A 106 16.56 18.37 -15.84
C ALA A 106 17.16 16.98 -15.54
N ILE A 107 18.19 16.92 -14.68
CA ILE A 107 18.85 15.67 -14.29
C ILE A 107 18.59 15.27 -12.83
N TYR A 108 17.93 16.11 -12.02
CA TYR A 108 17.70 15.82 -10.60
C TYR A 108 16.43 15.03 -10.29
N GLY A 109 16.61 13.81 -9.78
CA GLY A 109 15.52 12.93 -9.35
C GLY A 109 15.00 13.21 -7.93
N GLY A 110 15.49 14.26 -7.28
CA GLY A 110 15.22 14.64 -5.89
C GLY A 110 16.47 14.64 -5.01
N LYS A 111 16.31 14.76 -3.70
CA LYS A 111 17.43 14.76 -2.74
C LYS A 111 18.26 13.49 -2.83
N LYS A 112 17.62 12.36 -3.15
CA LYS A 112 18.25 11.06 -3.24
C LYS A 112 18.28 10.48 -4.66
N GLY A 113 17.60 11.12 -5.62
CA GLY A 113 17.58 10.74 -7.03
C GLY A 113 16.46 9.77 -7.41
N TRP A 114 15.74 9.19 -6.44
CA TRP A 114 14.67 8.21 -6.69
C TRP A 114 13.27 8.73 -6.36
N GLU A 115 13.13 9.97 -5.92
CA GLU A 115 11.85 10.54 -5.52
C GLU A 115 10.88 10.67 -6.70
N ILE A 116 11.39 11.08 -7.87
CA ILE A 116 10.60 11.15 -9.11
C ILE A 116 10.16 9.75 -9.56
N SER A 117 11.06 8.76 -9.56
CA SER A 117 10.73 7.35 -9.82
C SER A 117 9.65 6.84 -8.87
N GLY A 118 9.76 7.18 -7.58
CA GLY A 118 8.74 6.87 -6.59
C GLY A 118 7.38 7.52 -6.89
N ARG A 119 7.33 8.78 -7.32
CA ARG A 119 6.09 9.46 -7.74
C ARG A 119 5.47 8.81 -8.98
N PHE A 120 6.31 8.38 -9.92
CA PHE A 120 5.90 7.68 -11.13
C PHE A 120 5.23 6.34 -10.82
N PHE A 121 5.92 5.44 -10.10
CA PHE A 121 5.39 4.09 -9.85
C PHE A 121 4.11 4.08 -9.01
N ARG A 122 3.91 5.08 -8.13
CA ARG A 122 2.65 5.25 -7.39
C ARG A 122 1.43 5.52 -8.29
N GLN A 123 1.64 5.98 -9.51
CA GLN A 123 0.58 6.38 -10.44
C GLN A 123 0.51 5.48 -11.69
N ALA A 124 1.65 4.91 -12.10
CA ALA A 124 1.80 4.23 -13.39
C ALA A 124 0.74 3.15 -13.65
N SER A 125 0.33 2.37 -12.64
CA SER A 125 -0.64 1.27 -12.83
C SER A 125 -1.97 1.73 -13.42
N ARG A 126 -2.45 2.91 -13.01
CA ARG A 126 -3.70 3.50 -13.50
C ARG A 126 -3.65 3.80 -15.00
N TYR A 127 -2.46 4.11 -15.51
CA TYR A 127 -2.24 4.50 -16.91
C TYR A 127 -1.70 3.36 -17.77
N LEU A 128 -1.46 2.18 -17.19
CA LEU A 128 -0.96 1.03 -17.93
C LEU A 128 -2.10 0.02 -18.15
N PHE A 129 -2.26 -0.47 -19.38
CA PHE A 129 -3.15 -1.61 -19.63
C PHE A 129 -2.71 -2.85 -18.82
N PRO A 130 -3.60 -3.82 -18.55
CA PRO A 130 -3.25 -5.03 -17.80
C PRO A 130 -2.00 -5.77 -18.35
N GLU A 131 -1.93 -5.90 -19.68
CA GLU A 131 -0.81 -6.51 -20.41
C GLU A 131 0.21 -5.48 -20.93
N GLY A 132 0.09 -4.22 -20.48
CA GLY A 132 1.01 -3.17 -20.86
C GLY A 132 2.39 -3.35 -20.23
N LYS A 133 3.39 -2.69 -20.82
CA LYS A 133 4.76 -2.67 -20.31
C LYS A 133 5.26 -1.24 -20.08
N ILE A 134 6.20 -1.09 -19.16
CA ILE A 134 6.97 0.13 -18.97
C ILE A 134 8.40 -0.17 -19.39
N ILE A 135 9.00 0.71 -20.19
CA ILE A 135 10.43 0.69 -20.51
C ILE A 135 11.06 1.83 -19.70
N PHE A 136 11.84 1.47 -18.70
CA PHE A 136 12.32 2.39 -17.66
C PHE A 136 13.84 2.42 -17.64
N LEU A 137 14.44 3.60 -17.79
CA LEU A 137 15.87 3.80 -17.64
C LEU A 137 16.19 4.34 -16.24
N PHE A 138 17.31 3.92 -15.67
CA PHE A 138 17.89 4.55 -14.49
C PHE A 138 19.39 4.31 -14.40
N SER A 139 20.07 5.12 -13.59
CA SER A 139 21.50 5.01 -13.32
C SER A 139 21.77 4.25 -12.01
N SER A 140 22.93 3.60 -11.90
CA SER A 140 23.48 3.07 -10.65
C SER A 140 23.57 4.13 -9.54
N LEU A 141 23.69 5.41 -9.90
CA LEU A 141 23.70 6.55 -8.97
C LEU A 141 22.40 6.69 -8.18
N THR A 142 21.29 6.16 -8.70
CA THR A 142 19.95 6.19 -8.09
C THR A 142 19.70 5.06 -7.08
N ASN A 143 20.73 4.24 -6.80
CA ASN A 143 20.64 3.02 -5.98
C ASN A 143 19.68 1.97 -6.58
N LYS A 144 20.26 0.99 -7.27
CA LYS A 144 19.55 -0.11 -7.95
C LYS A 144 18.60 -0.87 -7.02
N ASP A 145 19.05 -1.21 -5.81
CA ASP A 145 18.22 -1.93 -4.83
C ASP A 145 17.00 -1.11 -4.41
N LYS A 146 17.15 0.22 -4.32
CA LYS A 146 16.04 1.10 -3.99
C LYS A 146 15.01 1.19 -5.13
N ILE A 147 15.47 1.23 -6.37
CA ILE A 147 14.58 1.16 -7.54
C ILE A 147 13.83 -0.18 -7.56
N ASN A 148 14.52 -1.30 -7.33
CA ASN A 148 13.91 -2.62 -7.24
C ASN A 148 12.85 -2.68 -6.13
N GLU A 149 13.14 -2.11 -4.96
CA GLU A 149 12.19 -2.00 -3.85
C GLU A 149 10.96 -1.17 -4.24
N ILE A 150 11.14 -0.02 -4.92
CA ILE A 150 10.03 0.82 -5.40
C ILE A 150 9.14 0.06 -6.39
N ILE A 151 9.74 -0.64 -7.34
CA ILE A 151 9.01 -1.46 -8.33
C ILE A 151 8.17 -2.53 -7.61
N ALA A 152 8.79 -3.30 -6.71
CA ALA A 152 8.12 -4.36 -5.96
C ALA A 152 7.01 -3.84 -5.02
N HIS A 153 7.23 -2.71 -4.35
CA HIS A 153 6.24 -2.06 -3.48
C HIS A 153 5.02 -1.51 -4.23
N ASN A 154 5.11 -1.34 -5.55
CA ASN A 154 3.98 -0.99 -6.40
C ASN A 154 3.42 -2.20 -7.18
N LEU A 155 3.77 -3.42 -6.76
CA LEU A 155 3.32 -4.69 -7.37
C LEU A 155 3.62 -4.81 -8.87
N PHE A 156 4.74 -4.22 -9.28
CA PHE A 156 5.32 -4.45 -10.58
C PHE A 156 6.43 -5.51 -10.48
N GLU A 157 6.68 -6.21 -11.58
CA GLU A 157 7.83 -7.08 -11.80
C GLU A 157 8.70 -6.49 -12.89
N HIS A 158 10.00 -6.76 -12.87
CA HIS A 158 10.95 -6.21 -13.83
C HIS A 158 11.89 -7.26 -14.39
N GLN A 159 12.37 -7.01 -15.61
CA GLN A 159 13.44 -7.73 -16.27
C GLN A 159 14.45 -6.72 -16.82
N GLU A 160 15.74 -6.96 -16.59
CA GLU A 160 16.81 -6.16 -17.21
C GLU A 160 16.88 -6.47 -18.71
N LEU A 161 16.67 -5.46 -19.55
CA LEU A 161 16.71 -5.56 -21.02
C LEU A 161 18.10 -5.25 -21.58
N ASP A 162 18.76 -4.25 -21.01
CA ASP A 162 20.07 -3.78 -21.45
C ASP A 162 20.76 -3.05 -20.31
N LYS A 163 22.08 -2.92 -20.42
CA LYS A 163 22.88 -2.08 -19.54
C LYS A 163 24.11 -1.55 -20.25
N GLN A 164 24.58 -0.39 -19.81
CA GLN A 164 25.79 0.22 -20.35
C GLN A 164 26.66 0.76 -19.21
N LYS A 165 27.91 0.31 -19.17
CA LYS A 165 28.90 0.81 -18.23
C LYS A 165 29.53 2.10 -18.76
N LEU A 166 29.50 3.15 -17.97
CA LEU A 166 30.15 4.44 -18.20
C LEU A 166 31.27 4.64 -17.15
N PRO A 167 32.17 5.63 -17.31
CA PRO A 167 33.28 5.84 -16.38
C PRO A 167 32.85 6.07 -14.91
N PHE A 168 31.69 6.69 -14.68
CA PHE A 168 31.23 7.09 -13.34
C PHE A 168 29.89 6.47 -12.94
N GLU A 169 29.23 5.73 -13.82
CA GLU A 169 27.92 5.12 -13.58
C GLU A 169 27.69 3.91 -14.47
N GLU A 170 26.69 3.10 -14.13
CA GLU A 170 26.13 2.09 -15.02
C GLU A 170 24.66 2.43 -15.27
N LEU A 171 24.27 2.47 -16.54
CA LEU A 171 22.89 2.70 -16.95
C LEU A 171 22.18 1.35 -17.10
N TYR A 172 20.94 1.27 -16.66
CA TYR A 172 20.09 0.09 -16.76
C TYR A 172 18.80 0.43 -17.50
N VAL A 173 18.35 -0.46 -18.38
CA VAL A 173 17.03 -0.40 -19.01
C VAL A 173 16.21 -1.60 -18.58
N TYR A 174 15.08 -1.35 -17.93
CA TYR A 174 14.17 -2.39 -17.45
C TYR A 174 12.90 -2.45 -18.28
N GLU A 175 12.45 -3.66 -18.60
CA GLU A 175 11.05 -3.93 -18.92
C GLU A 175 10.31 -4.19 -17.61
N ILE A 176 9.22 -3.47 -17.37
CA ILE A 176 8.45 -3.59 -16.14
C ILE A 176 7.00 -3.88 -16.50
N LYS A 177 6.39 -4.87 -15.84
CA LYS A 177 5.00 -5.31 -16.07
C LYS A 177 4.25 -5.37 -14.76
N LYS A 178 2.92 -5.28 -14.84
CA LYS A 178 2.07 -5.58 -13.67
C LYS A 178 2.26 -7.05 -13.30
N THR A 179 2.50 -7.33 -12.03
CA THR A 179 2.45 -8.71 -11.51
C THR A 179 1.05 -9.31 -11.72
N LEU A 180 0.96 -10.65 -11.74
CA LEU A 180 -0.33 -11.34 -11.77
C LEU A 180 -1.25 -10.91 -10.62
N LEU A 181 -0.67 -10.68 -9.43
CA LEU A 181 -1.40 -10.20 -8.26
C LEU A 181 -2.01 -8.81 -8.52
N LEU A 182 -1.25 -7.85 -9.04
CA LEU A 182 -1.78 -6.51 -9.34
C LEU A 182 -2.93 -6.57 -10.34
N ARG A 183 -2.80 -7.38 -11.40
CA ARG A 183 -3.86 -7.58 -12.40
C ARG A 183 -5.11 -8.18 -11.77
N GLU A 184 -4.95 -9.18 -10.90
CA GLU A 184 -6.07 -9.81 -10.20
C GLU A 184 -6.80 -8.82 -9.28
N LEU A 185 -6.05 -8.02 -8.51
CA LEU A 185 -6.62 -7.01 -7.60
C LEU A 185 -7.39 -5.93 -8.37
N GLU A 186 -6.80 -5.38 -9.44
CA GLU A 186 -7.46 -4.38 -10.29
C GLU A 186 -8.66 -4.97 -11.04
N GLY A 187 -8.56 -6.21 -11.51
CA GLY A 187 -9.67 -6.95 -12.13
C GLY A 187 -10.84 -7.20 -11.17
N LYS A 188 -10.55 -7.37 -9.87
CA LYS A 188 -11.56 -7.40 -8.79
C LYS A 188 -12.02 -6.00 -8.37
N GLY A 189 -11.50 -4.96 -9.02
CA GLY A 189 -11.98 -3.60 -8.88
C GLY A 189 -11.31 -2.75 -7.81
N LEU A 190 -10.14 -3.18 -7.31
CA LEU A 190 -9.31 -2.35 -6.45
C LEU A 190 -8.60 -1.28 -7.28
N GLU A 191 -8.45 -0.10 -6.68
CA GLU A 191 -7.77 1.04 -7.29
C GLU A 191 -6.68 1.55 -6.34
N ASN A 192 -5.62 2.14 -6.89
CA ASN A 192 -4.53 2.75 -6.13
C ASN A 192 -3.88 1.80 -5.10
N VAL A 193 -3.62 0.55 -5.49
CA VAL A 193 -2.94 -0.43 -4.64
C VAL A 193 -1.52 0.06 -4.36
N ARG A 194 -1.21 0.34 -3.10
CA ARG A 194 0.10 0.87 -2.67
C ARG A 194 0.60 0.14 -1.45
N TYR A 195 1.90 -0.13 -1.41
CA TYR A 195 2.53 -0.65 -0.20
C TYR A 195 2.25 0.28 0.99
N PHE A 196 1.86 -0.33 2.10
CA PHE A 196 1.57 0.38 3.36
C PHE A 196 2.63 0.04 4.40
N SER A 197 2.83 -1.24 4.68
CA SER A 197 3.81 -1.68 5.67
C SER A 197 4.14 -3.16 5.53
N ARG A 198 5.23 -3.57 6.17
CA ARG A 198 5.57 -4.97 6.38
C ARG A 198 4.90 -5.43 7.68
N GLY A 199 3.97 -6.38 7.55
CA GLY A 199 3.40 -7.08 8.68
C GLY A 199 4.36 -8.15 9.22
N LYS A 200 3.95 -8.84 10.29
CA LYS A 200 4.76 -9.88 10.95
C LYS A 200 5.16 -11.03 10.01
N ARG A 201 4.29 -11.38 9.05
CA ARG A 201 4.46 -12.56 8.17
C ARG A 201 4.16 -12.28 6.68
N GLY A 202 4.03 -11.02 6.30
CA GLY A 202 3.60 -10.64 4.96
C GLY A 202 3.69 -9.14 4.68
N LEU A 203 3.36 -8.77 3.45
CA LEU A 203 3.26 -7.38 3.03
C LEU A 203 1.80 -6.92 3.13
N ILE A 204 1.61 -5.67 3.56
CA ILE A 204 0.30 -5.03 3.63
C ILE A 204 0.28 -3.90 2.61
N TYR A 205 -0.70 -3.94 1.72
CA TYR A 205 -1.00 -2.87 0.79
C TYR A 205 -2.30 -2.19 1.20
N LYS A 206 -2.41 -0.90 0.94
CA LYS A 206 -3.66 -0.14 1.04
C LYS A 206 -4.20 0.08 -0.37
N ALA A 207 -5.50 -0.06 -0.55
CA ALA A 207 -6.19 0.23 -1.80
C ALA A 207 -7.54 0.91 -1.55
N ALA A 208 -8.12 1.46 -2.61
CA ALA A 208 -9.50 1.91 -2.64
C ALA A 208 -10.38 0.83 -3.28
N PHE A 209 -11.61 0.67 -2.78
CA PHE A 209 -12.57 -0.29 -3.31
C PHE A 209 -13.98 0.29 -3.29
N ASP A 210 -14.71 0.11 -4.38
CA ASP A 210 -16.13 0.50 -4.46
C ASP A 210 -17.02 -0.61 -3.89
N GLN A 211 -17.59 -0.35 -2.72
CA GLN A 211 -18.41 -1.33 -1.99
C GLN A 211 -19.62 -1.81 -2.81
N ASN A 212 -20.12 -1.02 -3.75
CA ASN A 212 -21.25 -1.40 -4.60
C ASN A 212 -20.94 -2.58 -5.52
N LYS A 213 -19.66 -2.82 -5.84
CA LYS A 213 -19.22 -4.00 -6.61
C LYS A 213 -19.53 -5.33 -5.90
N MET A 214 -19.71 -5.32 -4.58
CA MET A 214 -20.13 -6.52 -3.83
C MET A 214 -21.63 -6.82 -3.96
N ILE A 215 -22.47 -5.80 -4.18
CA ILE A 215 -23.94 -5.90 -4.13
C ILE A 215 -24.53 -6.03 -5.56
N LYS A 216 -23.70 -5.96 -6.61
CA LYS A 216 -24.13 -5.91 -8.03
C LYS A 216 -25.19 -4.82 -8.30
N SER A 217 -25.22 -3.78 -7.49
CA SER A 217 -26.14 -2.66 -7.66
C SER A 217 -25.46 -1.58 -8.51
N HIS A 218 -25.91 -1.45 -9.76
CA HIS A 218 -25.40 -0.45 -10.71
C HIS A 218 -26.01 0.95 -10.50
N LEU A 219 -27.01 1.08 -9.62
CA LEU A 219 -27.81 2.29 -9.44
C LEU A 219 -27.47 3.09 -8.16
N ALA A 220 -26.57 2.60 -7.32
CA ALA A 220 -26.16 3.27 -6.09
C ALA A 220 -24.95 4.20 -6.32
N GLN A 221 -24.92 5.35 -5.64
CA GLN A 221 -23.75 6.24 -5.62
C GLN A 221 -22.51 5.46 -5.16
N LYS A 222 -21.38 5.62 -5.87
CA LYS A 222 -20.12 4.92 -5.57
C LYS A 222 -19.75 5.12 -4.09
N LYS A 223 -19.61 4.01 -3.36
CA LYS A 223 -19.20 4.04 -1.95
C LYS A 223 -17.78 3.51 -1.85
N ILE A 224 -16.82 4.42 -2.01
CA ILE A 224 -15.39 4.09 -1.94
C ILE A 224 -14.97 3.91 -0.47
N ILE A 225 -14.41 2.75 -0.17
CA ILE A 225 -13.82 2.42 1.13
C ILE A 225 -12.33 2.14 1.00
N ALA A 226 -11.58 2.41 2.06
CA ALA A 226 -10.19 1.99 2.17
C ALA A 226 -10.12 0.51 2.57
N VAL A 227 -9.30 -0.26 1.85
CA VAL A 227 -9.10 -1.69 2.10
C VAL A 227 -7.63 -2.02 2.28
N ALA A 228 -7.36 -3.03 3.10
CA ALA A 228 -6.05 -3.63 3.30
C ALA A 228 -5.97 -4.91 2.47
N VAL A 229 -4.94 -5.02 1.64
CA VAL A 229 -4.57 -6.27 0.95
C VAL A 229 -3.40 -6.86 1.73
N LYS A 230 -3.61 -7.99 2.39
CA LYS A 230 -2.54 -8.72 3.07
C LYS A 230 -2.05 -9.84 2.17
N VAL A 231 -0.77 -9.79 1.80
CA VAL A 231 -0.12 -10.74 0.92
C VAL A 231 0.84 -11.58 1.74
N LYS A 232 0.74 -12.90 1.64
CA LYS A 232 1.66 -13.83 2.31
C LYS A 232 3.08 -13.60 1.80
N ASN A 233 4.06 -13.62 2.70
CA ASN A 233 5.45 -13.74 2.27
C ASN A 233 5.72 -15.19 1.84
N GLU A 234 6.08 -15.42 0.58
CA GLU A 234 6.41 -16.76 0.06
C GLU A 234 7.60 -17.40 0.80
N GLN A 235 8.50 -16.59 1.38
CA GLN A 235 9.63 -17.07 2.18
C GLN A 235 9.26 -17.41 3.63
N SER A 236 8.00 -17.23 4.05
CA SER A 236 7.58 -17.56 5.41
C SER A 236 7.23 -19.04 5.53
N ALA A 237 7.95 -19.76 6.39
CA ALA A 237 7.71 -21.18 6.71
C ALA A 237 6.36 -21.46 7.43
N ALA A 238 5.55 -20.43 7.70
CA ALA A 238 4.26 -20.58 8.38
C ALA A 238 3.13 -20.83 7.37
N GLU A 239 2.96 -22.10 6.98
CA GLU A 239 1.84 -22.57 6.15
C GLU A 239 0.48 -22.37 6.83
N GLY A 240 -0.59 -22.16 6.04
CA GLY A 240 -1.97 -22.05 6.54
C GLY A 240 -2.37 -20.76 7.26
N THR A 241 -1.47 -19.79 7.40
CA THR A 241 -1.71 -18.58 8.22
C THR A 241 -2.73 -17.61 7.62
N VAL A 242 -2.71 -17.44 6.29
CA VAL A 242 -3.70 -16.60 5.59
C VAL A 242 -5.08 -17.27 5.63
N GLU A 243 -5.14 -18.57 5.39
CA GLU A 243 -6.36 -19.36 5.40
C GLU A 243 -7.00 -19.34 6.79
N ASN A 244 -6.20 -19.47 7.85
CA ASN A 244 -6.66 -19.36 9.22
C ASN A 244 -7.20 -17.95 9.52
N GLU A 245 -6.47 -16.90 9.16
CA GLU A 245 -6.93 -15.52 9.38
C GLU A 245 -8.25 -15.25 8.62
N VAL A 246 -8.38 -15.71 7.37
CA VAL A 246 -9.61 -15.60 6.59
C VAL A 246 -10.77 -16.37 7.23
N LYS A 247 -10.53 -17.60 7.71
CA LYS A 247 -11.53 -18.40 8.43
C LYS A 247 -12.08 -17.63 9.63
N TRP A 248 -11.18 -17.09 10.46
CA TRP A 248 -11.58 -16.37 11.67
C TRP A 248 -12.26 -15.04 11.38
N LEU A 249 -11.75 -14.25 10.43
CA LEU A 249 -12.41 -13.00 10.05
C LEU A 249 -13.84 -13.25 9.56
N LYS A 250 -14.07 -14.24 8.68
CA LYS A 250 -15.43 -14.60 8.21
C LYS A 250 -16.37 -14.98 9.35
N LEU A 251 -15.88 -15.71 10.36
CA LEU A 251 -16.69 -16.11 11.51
C LEU A 251 -16.96 -14.92 12.45
N LEU A 252 -15.92 -14.18 12.80
CA LEU A 252 -15.96 -13.12 13.81
C LEU A 252 -16.65 -11.85 13.31
N ASN A 253 -16.63 -11.57 12.00
CA ASN A 253 -17.38 -10.46 11.42
C ASN A 253 -18.90 -10.60 11.60
N LYS A 254 -19.44 -11.83 11.76
CA LYS A 254 -20.86 -12.04 12.10
C LYS A 254 -21.24 -11.44 13.47
N TYR A 255 -20.25 -11.23 14.32
CA TYR A 255 -20.37 -10.62 15.64
C TYR A 255 -19.76 -9.21 15.69
N HIS A 256 -19.54 -8.59 14.53
CA HIS A 256 -18.91 -7.28 14.40
C HIS A 256 -17.51 -7.18 15.03
N LEU A 257 -16.76 -8.29 15.02
CA LEU A 257 -15.39 -8.35 15.53
C LEU A 257 -14.37 -8.36 14.39
N GLY A 258 -13.32 -7.55 14.55
CA GLY A 258 -12.22 -7.41 13.60
C GLY A 258 -12.58 -6.61 12.33
N PRO A 259 -11.60 -6.40 11.42
CA PRO A 259 -11.86 -5.73 10.16
C PRO A 259 -12.81 -6.55 9.30
N PHE A 260 -13.72 -5.88 8.60
CA PHE A 260 -14.66 -6.56 7.71
C PHE A 260 -13.90 -7.24 6.55
N PHE A 261 -14.09 -8.54 6.38
CA PHE A 261 -13.55 -9.33 5.28
C PHE A 261 -14.33 -9.07 4.00
N LEU A 262 -13.61 -8.86 2.89
CA LEU A 262 -14.23 -8.67 1.58
C LEU A 262 -14.12 -9.95 0.74
N PHE A 263 -12.90 -10.35 0.39
CA PHE A 263 -12.63 -11.53 -0.42
C PHE A 263 -11.17 -12.00 -0.26
N SER A 264 -10.86 -13.18 -0.79
CA SER A 264 -9.50 -13.73 -0.80
C SER A 264 -9.11 -14.23 -2.19
N GLY A 265 -7.80 -14.37 -2.41
CA GLY A 265 -7.20 -15.12 -3.51
C GLY A 265 -6.29 -16.23 -2.97
N LYS A 266 -5.44 -16.80 -3.81
CA LYS A 266 -4.58 -17.95 -3.43
C LYS A 266 -3.62 -17.61 -2.28
N ASN A 267 -2.93 -16.47 -2.36
CA ASN A 267 -1.87 -16.07 -1.42
C ASN A 267 -2.13 -14.72 -0.74
N TYR A 268 -3.35 -14.23 -0.79
CA TYR A 268 -3.70 -12.93 -0.21
C TYR A 268 -5.17 -12.88 0.21
N PHE A 269 -5.50 -11.91 1.04
CA PHE A 269 -6.88 -11.53 1.27
C PHE A 269 -7.05 -10.02 1.39
N VAL A 270 -8.30 -9.58 1.20
CA VAL A 270 -8.71 -8.18 1.27
C VAL A 270 -9.72 -8.01 2.39
N CYS A 271 -9.45 -7.08 3.28
CA CYS A 271 -10.35 -6.68 4.36
C CYS A 271 -10.38 -5.15 4.49
N GLN A 272 -11.26 -4.65 5.36
CA GLN A 272 -11.35 -3.23 5.68
C GLN A 272 -10.00 -2.72 6.20
N PHE A 273 -9.56 -1.57 5.68
CA PHE A 273 -8.44 -0.86 6.27
C PHE A 273 -8.95 -0.03 7.46
N ILE A 274 -8.41 -0.29 8.65
CA ILE A 274 -8.77 0.46 9.85
C ILE A 274 -7.86 1.66 9.97
N GLU A 275 -8.40 2.85 9.72
CA GLU A 275 -7.73 4.11 10.01
C GLU A 275 -7.94 4.48 11.47
N GLY A 276 -6.85 4.79 12.18
CA GLY A 276 -6.94 5.10 13.59
C GLY A 276 -5.61 5.13 14.30
N GLU A 277 -5.68 5.15 15.62
CA GLU A 277 -4.51 5.20 16.49
C GLU A 277 -4.41 3.94 17.35
N PHE A 278 -3.19 3.44 17.56
CA PHE A 278 -2.96 2.30 18.44
C PHE A 278 -3.32 2.65 19.90
N ILE A 279 -3.81 1.63 20.62
CA ILE A 279 -4.37 1.75 21.98
C ILE A 279 -3.55 2.61 22.95
N MET A 280 -2.23 2.45 23.01
CA MET A 280 -1.41 3.19 23.98
C MET A 280 -1.39 4.69 23.69
N LYS A 281 -1.15 5.05 22.43
CA LYS A 281 -1.09 6.44 22.01
C LYS A 281 -2.45 7.13 22.13
N TRP A 282 -3.54 6.39 21.89
CA TRP A 282 -4.89 6.88 22.11
C TRP A 282 -5.19 7.11 23.60
N ILE A 283 -4.83 6.17 24.49
CA ILE A 283 -4.99 6.31 25.95
C ILE A 283 -4.25 7.55 26.46
N GLU A 284 -3.02 7.78 26.00
CA GLU A 284 -2.21 8.93 26.42
C GLU A 284 -2.86 10.28 26.13
N LYS A 285 -3.72 10.38 25.12
CA LYS A 285 -4.33 11.64 24.68
C LYS A 285 -5.75 11.88 25.18
N ASN A 286 -6.40 10.86 25.72
CA ASN A 286 -7.83 10.92 26.04
C ASN A 286 -8.09 11.08 27.54
N THR A 287 -9.35 11.41 27.85
CA THR A 287 -9.88 11.62 29.20
C THR A 287 -10.22 10.31 29.87
N LYS A 288 -10.32 10.33 31.22
CA LYS A 288 -10.68 9.18 32.05
C LYS A 288 -11.92 8.43 31.51
N ASP A 289 -13.01 9.16 31.28
CA ASP A 289 -14.30 8.54 30.89
C ASP A 289 -14.22 7.86 29.52
N LYS A 290 -13.55 8.50 28.56
CA LYS A 290 -13.30 7.93 27.23
C LYS A 290 -12.45 6.66 27.30
N ILE A 291 -11.42 6.66 28.15
CA ILE A 291 -10.56 5.48 28.36
C ILE A 291 -11.35 4.35 29.02
N ILE A 292 -12.14 4.62 30.05
CA ILE A 292 -12.96 3.59 30.71
C ILE A 292 -13.94 2.97 29.71
N LEU A 293 -14.62 3.78 28.90
CA LEU A 293 -15.53 3.29 27.86
C LEU A 293 -14.79 2.40 26.85
N LEU A 294 -13.61 2.83 26.38
CA LEU A 294 -12.78 2.05 25.48
C LEU A 294 -12.40 0.68 26.09
N LEU A 295 -11.94 0.67 27.35
CA LEU A 295 -11.51 -0.56 28.02
C LEU A 295 -12.69 -1.52 28.27
N LYS A 296 -13.88 -0.99 28.64
CA LYS A 296 -15.12 -1.77 28.75
C LYS A 296 -15.50 -2.39 27.40
N ASN A 297 -15.39 -1.64 26.29
CA ASN A 297 -15.65 -2.16 24.94
C ASN A 297 -14.66 -3.27 24.55
N ILE A 298 -13.38 -3.13 24.86
CA ILE A 298 -12.37 -4.18 24.58
C ILE A 298 -12.63 -5.44 25.40
N LEU A 299 -12.95 -5.30 26.70
CA LEU A 299 -13.32 -6.42 27.56
C LEU A 299 -14.57 -7.14 27.03
N GLN A 300 -15.56 -6.39 26.54
CA GLN A 300 -16.74 -6.97 25.91
C GLN A 300 -16.38 -7.79 24.67
N GLN A 301 -15.49 -7.31 23.81
CA GLN A 301 -15.03 -8.09 22.65
C GLN A 301 -14.25 -9.35 23.08
N CYS A 302 -13.40 -9.25 24.11
CA CYS A 302 -12.70 -10.41 24.68
C CYS A 302 -13.67 -11.44 25.26
N TYR A 303 -14.70 -10.99 25.96
CA TYR A 303 -15.76 -11.83 26.50
C TYR A 303 -16.48 -12.59 25.39
N VAL A 304 -16.85 -11.91 24.30
CA VAL A 304 -17.49 -12.54 23.14
C VAL A 304 -16.60 -13.67 22.59
N LEU A 305 -15.30 -13.42 22.37
CA LEU A 305 -14.36 -14.46 21.93
C LEU A 305 -14.32 -15.65 22.89
N ASP A 306 -14.24 -15.39 24.19
CA ASP A 306 -14.21 -16.42 25.22
C ASP A 306 -15.50 -17.27 25.22
N THR A 307 -16.68 -16.64 25.08
CA THR A 307 -17.96 -17.38 25.00
C THR A 307 -18.06 -18.27 23.77
N PHE A 308 -17.41 -17.89 22.67
CA PHE A 308 -17.30 -18.70 21.46
C PHE A 308 -16.15 -19.71 21.49
N LYS A 309 -15.50 -19.89 22.65
CA LYS A 309 -14.37 -20.83 22.80
C LYS A 309 -13.22 -20.50 21.83
N VAL A 310 -13.02 -19.22 21.52
CA VAL A 310 -11.94 -18.76 20.63
C VAL A 310 -10.87 -18.10 21.46
N THR A 311 -9.60 -18.48 21.31
CA THR A 311 -8.46 -17.68 21.81
C THR A 311 -7.83 -16.95 20.64
N LYS A 312 -7.64 -15.64 20.76
CA LYS A 312 -6.92 -14.82 19.76
C LYS A 312 -5.41 -14.90 19.92
N GLU A 313 -4.96 -15.19 21.14
CA GLU A 313 -3.59 -14.95 21.60
C GLU A 313 -3.20 -13.46 21.58
N GLU A 314 -2.12 -13.12 22.28
CA GLU A 314 -1.51 -11.77 22.29
C GLU A 314 -2.36 -10.63 22.92
N MET A 315 -3.47 -10.93 23.59
CA MET A 315 -4.27 -9.90 24.30
C MET A 315 -3.56 -9.34 25.54
N HIS A 316 -2.47 -9.99 25.98
CA HIS A 316 -1.54 -9.49 26.99
C HIS A 316 -0.50 -8.54 26.39
N HIS A 317 -0.37 -8.42 25.06
CA HIS A 317 0.43 -7.43 24.34
C HIS A 317 -0.36 -6.75 23.20
N PRO A 318 -1.48 -6.07 23.49
CA PRO A 318 -2.39 -5.58 22.46
C PRO A 318 -1.90 -4.31 21.74
N GLN A 319 -0.73 -3.77 22.08
CA GLN A 319 -0.28 -2.43 21.64
C GLN A 319 -0.26 -2.25 20.12
N LYS A 320 0.04 -3.32 19.36
CA LYS A 320 0.02 -3.34 17.89
C LYS A 320 -1.18 -4.10 17.30
N HIS A 321 -2.04 -4.64 18.14
CA HIS A 321 -3.15 -5.51 17.78
C HIS A 321 -4.53 -4.88 18.03
N ILE A 322 -4.59 -3.65 18.56
CA ILE A 322 -5.82 -2.90 18.73
C ILE A 322 -5.62 -1.49 18.17
N ILE A 323 -6.42 -1.13 17.18
CA ILE A 323 -6.55 0.24 16.66
C ILE A 323 -7.88 0.81 17.13
N ILE A 324 -7.89 2.09 17.51
CA ILE A 324 -9.10 2.85 17.80
C ILE A 324 -9.38 3.71 16.57
N ASP A 325 -10.52 3.47 15.93
CA ASP A 325 -10.92 4.19 14.73
C ASP A 325 -11.38 5.64 15.02
N SER A 326 -11.72 6.39 13.98
CA SER A 326 -12.21 7.76 14.09
C SER A 326 -13.53 7.89 14.89
N ASN A 327 -14.28 6.81 15.05
CA ASN A 327 -15.51 6.75 15.84
C ASN A 327 -15.27 6.33 17.30
N ASN A 328 -13.99 6.25 17.73
CA ASN A 328 -13.58 5.74 19.03
C ASN A 328 -13.95 4.27 19.28
N THR A 329 -14.08 3.49 18.21
CA THR A 329 -14.36 2.05 18.28
C THR A 329 -13.05 1.26 18.29
N PRO A 330 -12.80 0.41 19.30
CA PRO A 330 -11.65 -0.49 19.28
C PRO A 330 -11.87 -1.60 18.25
N VAL A 331 -10.90 -1.81 17.37
CA VAL A 331 -10.89 -2.89 16.39
C VAL A 331 -9.67 -3.77 16.62
N PHE A 332 -9.93 -5.06 16.86
CA PHE A 332 -8.88 -6.07 16.99
C PHE A 332 -8.29 -6.37 15.62
N LEU A 333 -6.97 -6.40 15.53
CA LEU A 333 -6.23 -6.77 14.33
C LEU A 333 -5.52 -8.10 14.55
N ASP A 334 -5.17 -8.73 13.43
CA ASP A 334 -4.32 -9.92 13.38
C ASP A 334 -4.95 -11.13 14.08
N PHE A 335 -5.71 -11.91 13.30
CA PHE A 335 -6.37 -13.14 13.75
C PHE A 335 -5.59 -14.39 13.29
N GLU A 336 -4.34 -14.23 12.87
CA GLU A 336 -3.52 -15.32 12.33
C GLU A 336 -3.28 -16.44 13.36
N ARG A 337 -3.22 -16.08 14.66
CA ARG A 337 -2.98 -16.99 15.79
C ARG A 337 -4.27 -17.51 16.45
N CYS A 338 -5.43 -17.11 15.93
CA CYS A 338 -6.69 -17.55 16.51
C CYS A 338 -6.83 -19.07 16.42
N THR A 339 -7.30 -19.67 17.51
CA THR A 339 -7.61 -21.10 17.59
C THR A 339 -8.86 -21.32 18.45
N GLU A 340 -9.52 -22.45 18.23
CA GLU A 340 -10.60 -22.90 19.10
C GLU A 340 -10.02 -23.62 20.33
N THR A 341 -10.56 -23.35 21.51
CA THR A 341 -10.10 -23.95 22.76
C THR A 341 -11.21 -23.99 23.80
N PRO A 342 -11.34 -25.07 24.59
CA PRO A 342 -12.30 -25.13 25.68
C PRO A 342 -11.98 -24.17 26.84
N LYS A 343 -10.76 -23.61 26.88
CA LYS A 343 -10.28 -22.71 27.95
C LYS A 343 -9.66 -21.45 27.34
N PRO A 344 -10.46 -20.59 26.67
CA PRO A 344 -9.98 -19.35 26.10
C PRO A 344 -9.51 -18.39 27.20
N LYS A 345 -8.62 -17.47 26.83
CA LYS A 345 -7.90 -16.63 27.80
C LYS A 345 -7.95 -15.15 27.44
N ASN A 346 -8.79 -14.71 26.51
CA ASN A 346 -8.73 -13.33 25.99
C ASN A 346 -8.98 -12.31 27.08
N VAL A 347 -10.04 -12.49 27.89
CA VAL A 347 -10.32 -11.59 29.02
C VAL A 347 -9.15 -11.60 30.00
N THR A 348 -8.70 -12.79 30.40
CA THR A 348 -7.65 -12.88 31.43
C THR A 348 -6.30 -12.31 30.96
N GLN A 349 -5.94 -12.48 29.69
CA GLN A 349 -4.77 -11.86 29.07
C GLN A 349 -4.93 -10.34 29.00
N PHE A 350 -6.11 -9.82 28.68
CA PHE A 350 -6.34 -8.38 28.66
C PHE A 350 -6.30 -7.76 30.07
N LEU A 351 -6.83 -8.47 31.08
CA LEU A 351 -6.72 -8.07 32.49
C LEU A 351 -5.26 -8.01 32.96
N GLU A 352 -4.42 -8.95 32.52
CA GLU A 352 -2.97 -8.90 32.75
C GLU A 352 -2.34 -7.65 32.11
N PHE A 353 -2.75 -7.31 30.89
CA PHE A 353 -2.32 -6.08 30.24
C PHE A 353 -2.71 -4.83 31.05
N LEU A 354 -3.93 -4.74 31.57
CA LEU A 354 -4.37 -3.62 32.44
C LEU A 354 -3.47 -3.48 33.67
N CYS A 355 -3.15 -4.59 34.34
CA CYS A 355 -2.23 -4.60 35.47
C CYS A 355 -0.84 -4.08 35.08
N ARG A 356 -0.36 -4.41 33.87
CA ARG A 356 0.95 -3.96 33.39
C ARG A 356 0.99 -2.46 33.08
N ILE A 357 -0.11 -1.89 32.57
CA ILE A 357 -0.19 -0.46 32.27
C ILE A 357 -0.78 0.38 33.41
N LYS A 358 -0.90 -0.18 34.62
CA LYS A 358 -1.55 0.47 35.78
C LYS A 358 -1.00 1.87 36.09
N GLU A 359 0.30 2.10 35.94
CA GLU A 359 0.90 3.42 36.22
C GLU A 359 0.51 4.46 35.17
N ILE A 360 0.32 4.05 33.92
CA ILE A 360 -0.18 4.92 32.84
C ILE A 360 -1.64 5.27 33.10
N LEU A 361 -2.45 4.28 33.49
CA LEU A 361 -3.86 4.48 33.85
C LEU A 361 -4.02 5.34 35.11
N LYS A 362 -3.13 5.19 36.09
CA LYS A 362 -3.11 6.01 37.31
C LYS A 362 -2.88 7.49 36.99
N LYS A 363 -1.98 7.81 36.05
CA LYS A 363 -1.79 9.20 35.55
C LYS A 363 -3.06 9.77 34.90
N LYS A 364 -4.00 8.90 34.48
CA LYS A 364 -5.33 9.25 33.95
C LYS A 364 -6.44 9.16 35.00
N ALA A 365 -6.08 9.08 36.29
CA ALA A 365 -7.01 8.90 37.42
C ALA A 365 -7.87 7.64 37.34
N ILE A 366 -7.34 6.58 36.71
CA ILE A 366 -7.94 5.23 36.65
C ILE A 366 -7.09 4.32 37.52
N LEU A 367 -7.65 3.85 38.63
CA LEU A 367 -6.96 2.97 39.56
C LEU A 367 -7.20 1.50 39.18
N ILE A 368 -6.12 0.76 39.00
CA ILE A 368 -6.16 -0.69 38.77
C ILE A 368 -5.49 -1.38 39.94
N ALA A 369 -6.27 -2.12 40.74
CA ALA A 369 -5.77 -2.88 41.88
C ALA A 369 -5.42 -4.33 41.44
N PRO A 370 -4.13 -4.71 41.33
CA PRO A 370 -3.76 -6.00 40.74
C PRO A 370 -4.30 -7.23 41.48
N GLN A 371 -4.47 -7.12 42.81
CA GLN A 371 -5.05 -8.21 43.59
C GLN A 371 -6.54 -8.41 43.28
N GLU A 372 -7.30 -7.33 43.14
CA GLU A 372 -8.72 -7.38 42.77
C GLU A 372 -8.89 -7.93 41.34
N ILE A 373 -8.09 -7.45 40.40
CA ILE A 373 -8.09 -7.96 39.02
C ILE A 373 -7.79 -9.47 38.98
N ARG A 374 -6.84 -9.95 39.80
CA ARG A 374 -6.56 -11.39 39.91
C ARG A 374 -7.75 -12.18 40.47
N ASN A 375 -8.47 -11.64 41.44
CA ASN A 375 -9.67 -12.28 42.00
C ASN A 375 -10.80 -12.31 40.96
N ILE A 376 -11.05 -11.20 40.26
CA ILE A 376 -12.01 -11.09 39.17
C ILE A 376 -11.66 -12.10 38.06
N ALA A 377 -10.40 -12.17 37.65
CA ALA A 377 -9.95 -13.11 36.62
C ALA A 377 -10.16 -14.59 37.03
N LYS A 378 -9.97 -14.93 38.31
CA LYS A 378 -10.25 -16.28 38.83
C LYS A 378 -11.75 -16.59 38.83
N ALA A 379 -12.57 -15.68 39.34
CA ALA A 379 -14.02 -15.83 39.38
C ALA A 379 -14.61 -15.94 37.97
N TYR A 380 -14.19 -15.06 37.05
CA TYR A 380 -14.60 -15.08 35.65
C TYR A 380 -14.33 -16.43 34.97
N LYS A 381 -13.19 -17.09 35.24
CA LYS A 381 -12.87 -18.39 34.63
C LYS A 381 -13.82 -19.53 35.04
N LEU A 382 -14.55 -19.39 36.14
CA LEU A 382 -15.46 -20.43 36.62
C LEU A 382 -16.77 -20.47 35.81
N ASN A 383 -17.33 -19.31 35.47
CA ASN A 383 -18.68 -19.21 34.92
C ASN A 383 -18.84 -18.19 33.78
N TYR A 384 -17.78 -17.50 33.37
CA TYR A 384 -17.82 -16.43 32.37
C TYR A 384 -18.87 -15.35 32.71
N ASP A 385 -19.00 -14.97 34.00
CA ASP A 385 -19.93 -13.92 34.41
C ASP A 385 -19.44 -12.55 33.94
N LYS A 386 -20.18 -11.97 32.98
CA LYS A 386 -19.91 -10.65 32.41
C LYS A 386 -19.98 -9.52 33.43
N ARG A 387 -20.79 -9.65 34.50
CA ARG A 387 -20.99 -8.58 35.51
C ARG A 387 -19.69 -8.22 36.22
N LEU A 388 -18.84 -9.22 36.46
CA LEU A 388 -17.52 -9.05 37.06
C LEU A 388 -16.60 -8.10 36.29
N LEU A 389 -16.82 -7.94 34.97
CA LEU A 389 -16.00 -7.05 34.14
C LEU A 389 -16.38 -5.57 34.31
N ASN A 390 -17.61 -5.28 34.74
CA ASN A 390 -18.05 -3.91 34.99
C ASN A 390 -17.44 -3.37 36.29
N GLU A 391 -17.34 -4.22 37.31
CA GLU A 391 -16.81 -3.91 38.64
C GLU A 391 -15.37 -3.36 38.62
N ILE A 392 -14.60 -3.67 37.55
CA ILE A 392 -13.21 -3.26 37.36
C ILE A 392 -13.04 -1.73 37.43
N PHE A 393 -14.01 -0.96 36.93
CA PHE A 393 -13.88 0.50 36.77
C PHE A 393 -14.87 1.29 37.62
N ASP A 394 -15.74 0.62 38.37
CA ASP A 394 -16.85 1.27 39.07
C ASP A 394 -16.45 1.82 40.45
N LYS A 395 -15.21 1.57 40.91
CA LYS A 395 -14.66 2.15 42.15
C LYS A 395 -14.03 3.52 41.88
N LYS A 396 -14.60 4.56 42.51
CA LYS A 396 -14.13 5.94 42.48
C LYS A 396 -12.96 6.17 43.42
#